data_AF-A0A2R7P8S9-F1
#
_entry.id   AF-A0A2R7P8S9-F1
#
_cell.length_a   1.000
_cell.length_b   1.000
_cell.length_c   1.000
_cell.angle_alpha   90.00
_cell.angle_beta   90.00
_cell.angle_gamma   90.00
#
_symmetry.space_group_name_H-M   'P 1'
#
loop_
_entity.id
_entity.type
_entity.pdbx_description
1 polymer ?
#
loop_
_entity_poly.entity_id
_entity_poly.type
_entity_poly.pdbx_seq_one_letter_code
_entity_poly.pdbx_strand_id
1 'polypeptide(L)'
;SIADSSQINYFKATADLEQVSDTIISYEYDDNFNEVEKKTFQKIVQPNYTINIKSNDPGKTLEYFHSKKWINNENQFTAIPFQPNQISRNNEGVVIKSTRKSVSLSPQLQENYIVIRNSALLYSSLKMLSITEKRIISDIDYVLYGNKSQDYWIKIKAKNGELPLILRW
;
A
#
# COMPACT_ATOMS: atom_id res chain seq x y z
N SER A 1 16.45 -16.33 13.94
CA SER A 1 16.28 -15.21 12.97
C SER A 1 14.79 -15.01 12.65
N ILE A 2 14.36 -13.89 12.06
CA ILE A 2 12.96 -13.68 11.58
C ILE A 2 12.54 -14.78 10.60
N ALA A 3 13.49 -15.29 9.80
CA ALA A 3 13.30 -16.39 8.87
C ALA A 3 12.94 -17.72 9.59
N ASP A 4 13.61 -18.04 10.70
CA ASP A 4 13.38 -19.29 11.43
C ASP A 4 12.02 -19.33 12.13
N SER A 5 11.58 -18.19 12.67
CA SER A 5 10.34 -18.12 13.45
C SER A 5 9.07 -18.03 12.61
N SER A 6 9.16 -17.51 11.38
CA SER A 6 7.99 -17.22 10.54
C SER A 6 7.82 -18.13 9.33
N GLN A 7 8.84 -18.91 8.96
CA GLN A 7 8.88 -19.79 7.78
C GLN A 7 8.43 -19.12 6.45
N ILE A 8 8.63 -17.80 6.36
CA ILE A 8 8.28 -17.00 5.17
C ILE A 8 9.27 -17.31 4.05
N ASN A 9 8.74 -17.66 2.88
CA ASN A 9 9.52 -17.96 1.67
C ASN A 9 9.68 -16.73 0.78
N TYR A 10 8.58 -16.04 0.52
CA TYR A 10 8.60 -14.83 -0.30
C TYR A 10 7.43 -13.88 0.00
N PHE A 11 7.62 -12.63 -0.37
CA PHE A 11 6.73 -11.51 -0.11
C PHE A 11 6.35 -10.81 -1.42
N LYS A 12 5.04 -10.61 -1.63
CA LYS A 12 4.50 -9.91 -2.80
C LYS A 12 3.58 -8.80 -2.33
N ALA A 13 3.80 -7.57 -2.78
CA ALA A 13 2.92 -6.46 -2.48
C ALA A 13 2.55 -5.71 -3.75
N THR A 14 1.29 -5.27 -3.84
CA THR A 14 0.84 -4.31 -4.85
C THR A 14 0.01 -3.24 -4.15
N ALA A 15 0.28 -1.98 -4.47
CA ALA A 15 -0.44 -0.84 -3.94
C ALA A 15 -0.79 0.18 -5.04
N ASP A 16 -2.02 0.68 -4.96
CA ASP A 16 -2.59 1.71 -5.82
C ASP A 16 -3.06 2.87 -4.94
N LEU A 17 -2.57 4.08 -5.19
CA LEU A 17 -2.96 5.26 -4.40
C LEU A 17 -4.26 5.87 -4.91
N GLU A 18 -5.14 6.21 -3.97
CA GLU A 18 -6.43 6.86 -4.21
C GLU A 18 -6.58 8.11 -3.34
N GLN A 19 -7.29 9.12 -3.85
CA GLN A 19 -7.67 10.29 -3.09
C GLN A 19 -9.10 10.10 -2.59
N VAL A 20 -9.27 10.08 -1.28
CA VAL A 20 -10.56 9.88 -0.62
C VAL A 20 -10.97 11.16 0.08
N SER A 21 -12.26 11.47 0.06
CA SER A 21 -12.82 12.58 0.84
C SER A 21 -13.21 12.04 2.20
N ASP A 22 -12.56 12.55 3.24
CA ASP A 22 -12.90 12.29 4.63
C ASP A 22 -13.77 13.42 5.17
N THR A 23 -14.65 13.12 6.13
CA THR A 23 -15.56 14.09 6.74
C THR A 23 -15.20 14.26 8.20
N ILE A 24 -14.80 15.47 8.57
CA ILE A 24 -14.59 15.85 9.96
C ILE A 24 -15.91 16.45 10.45
N ILE A 25 -16.51 15.79 11.43
CA ILE A 25 -17.69 16.26 12.15
C ILE A 25 -17.20 16.94 13.43
N SER A 26 -17.50 18.23 13.55
CA SER A 26 -17.24 19.03 14.74
C SER A 26 -18.55 19.60 15.25
N TYR A 27 -18.62 19.89 16.54
CA TYR A 27 -19.78 20.51 17.16
C TYR A 27 -19.37 21.87 17.72
N GLU A 28 -20.17 22.88 17.42
CA GLU A 28 -20.05 24.23 17.96
C GLU A 28 -21.38 24.59 18.65
N TYR A 29 -21.36 25.53 19.59
CA TYR A 29 -22.58 26.03 20.22
C TYR A 29 -23.02 27.32 19.54
N ASP A 30 -24.32 27.45 19.27
CA ASP A 30 -24.91 28.73 18.89
C ASP A 30 -25.06 29.67 20.10
N ASP A 31 -25.53 30.90 19.86
CA ASP A 31 -25.75 31.90 20.92
C ASP A 31 -26.79 31.47 21.97
N ASN A 32 -27.60 30.46 21.66
CA ASN A 32 -28.61 29.87 22.54
C ASN A 32 -28.12 28.57 23.20
N PHE A 33 -26.83 28.25 23.11
CA PHE A 33 -26.20 27.03 23.64
C PHE A 33 -26.74 25.72 23.04
N ASN A 34 -27.31 25.76 21.83
CA ASN A 34 -27.66 24.55 21.10
C ASN A 34 -26.42 23.99 20.41
N GLU A 35 -26.26 22.67 20.46
CA GLU A 35 -25.19 21.96 19.74
C GLU A 35 -25.50 21.98 18.23
N VAL A 36 -24.61 22.59 17.45
CA VAL A 36 -24.70 22.70 15.99
C VAL A 36 -23.59 21.87 15.35
N GLU A 37 -23.98 20.91 14.52
CA GLU A 37 -23.06 20.07 13.76
C GLU A 37 -22.43 20.85 12.59
N LYS A 38 -21.11 20.86 12.53
CA LYS A 38 -20.31 21.45 11.45
C LYS A 38 -19.50 20.37 10.75
N LYS A 39 -19.78 20.19 9.46
CA LYS A 39 -19.09 19.25 8.58
C LYS A 39 -18.00 19.96 7.79
N THR A 40 -16.77 19.47 7.87
CA THR A 40 -15.70 19.88 6.97
C THR A 40 -15.17 18.67 6.21
N PHE A 41 -14.80 18.87 4.95
CA PHE A 41 -14.33 17.79 4.08
C PHE A 41 -12.82 17.93 3.86
N GLN A 42 -12.08 16.85 4.10
CA GLN A 42 -10.64 16.79 3.87
C GLN A 42 -10.32 15.75 2.80
N LYS A 43 -9.54 16.11 1.79
CA LYS A 43 -9.03 15.15 0.80
C LYS A 43 -7.74 14.52 1.31
N ILE A 44 -7.71 13.19 1.46
CA ILE A 44 -6.57 12.42 1.95
C ILE A 44 -6.13 11.43 0.87
N VAL A 45 -4.82 11.26 0.69
CA VAL A 45 -4.26 10.22 -0.18
C VAL A 45 -4.04 8.97 0.65
N GLN A 46 -4.62 7.84 0.23
CA GLN A 46 -4.49 6.56 0.93
C GLN A 46 -4.24 5.43 -0.08
N PRO A 47 -3.40 4.43 0.24
CA PRO A 47 -3.21 3.27 -0.61
C PRO A 47 -4.36 2.27 -0.45
N ASN A 48 -4.85 1.77 -1.58
CA ASN A 48 -5.44 0.44 -1.63
C ASN A 48 -4.32 -0.55 -1.92
N TYR A 49 -4.28 -1.69 -1.24
CA TYR A 49 -3.17 -2.60 -1.38
C TYR A 49 -3.54 -4.05 -1.09
N THR A 50 -2.68 -4.95 -1.55
CA THR A 50 -2.69 -6.35 -1.17
C THR A 50 -1.26 -6.82 -1.01
N ILE A 51 -1.01 -7.48 0.11
CA ILE A 51 0.25 -8.10 0.49
C ILE A 51 -0.02 -9.60 0.62
N ASN A 52 0.80 -10.42 -0.02
CA ASN A 52 0.77 -11.86 0.09
C ASN A 52 2.15 -12.35 0.56
N ILE A 53 2.12 -12.99 1.71
CA ILE A 53 3.28 -13.54 2.39
C ILE A 53 3.18 -15.06 2.24
N LYS A 54 3.99 -15.64 1.35
CA LYS A 54 4.02 -17.09 1.20
C LYS A 54 4.85 -17.72 2.30
N SER A 55 4.34 -18.79 2.87
CA SER A 55 5.00 -19.51 3.96
C SER A 55 4.82 -21.01 3.79
N ASN A 56 5.81 -21.79 4.21
CA ASN A 56 5.67 -23.25 4.31
C ASN A 56 4.73 -23.66 5.44
N ASP A 57 4.58 -22.79 6.45
CA ASP A 57 3.71 -22.98 7.60
C ASP A 57 2.94 -21.68 7.88
N PRO A 58 1.82 -21.44 7.17
CA PRO A 58 0.96 -20.28 7.42
C PRO A 58 0.39 -20.25 8.84
N GLY A 59 0.39 -21.41 9.51
CA GLY A 59 0.17 -21.62 10.94
C GLY A 59 1.06 -20.72 11.78
N LYS A 60 2.35 -21.06 11.77
CA LYS A 60 3.42 -20.38 12.50
C LYS A 60 3.59 -18.92 12.11
N THR A 61 3.41 -18.58 10.83
CA THR A 61 3.48 -17.18 10.40
C THR A 61 2.42 -16.33 11.11
N LEU A 62 1.19 -16.84 11.23
CA LEU A 62 0.11 -16.11 11.91
C LEU A 62 0.34 -16.06 13.43
N GLU A 63 0.79 -17.16 14.03
CA GLU A 63 1.18 -17.19 15.46
C GLU A 63 2.28 -16.18 15.78
N TYR A 64 3.27 -16.08 14.90
CA TYR A 64 4.31 -15.06 15.00
C TYR A 64 3.71 -13.65 14.99
N PHE A 65 2.78 -13.35 14.07
CA PHE A 65 2.12 -12.04 14.03
C PHE A 65 1.27 -11.77 15.29
N HIS A 66 0.58 -12.77 15.83
CA HIS A 66 -0.11 -12.65 17.12
C HIS A 66 0.88 -12.38 18.27
N SER A 67 2.00 -13.10 18.33
CA SER A 67 3.04 -12.90 19.36
C SER A 67 3.65 -11.50 19.32
N LYS A 68 3.71 -10.90 18.12
CA LYS A 68 4.16 -9.52 17.90
C LYS A 68 3.08 -8.47 18.15
N LYS A 69 1.85 -8.89 18.50
CA LYS A 69 0.68 -8.00 18.64
C LYS A 69 0.39 -7.21 17.36
N TRP A 70 0.72 -7.78 16.21
CA TRP A 70 0.43 -7.20 14.88
C TRP A 70 -0.96 -7.60 14.37
N ILE A 71 -1.70 -8.40 15.13
CA ILE A 71 -3.08 -8.77 14.85
C ILE A 71 -3.90 -8.44 16.10
N ASN A 72 -4.98 -7.67 15.93
CA ASN A 72 -5.92 -7.39 17.01
C ASN A 72 -7.01 -8.47 17.13
N ASN A 73 -7.91 -8.31 18.11
CA ASN A 73 -8.99 -9.28 18.37
C ASN A 73 -10.01 -9.39 17.22
N GLU A 74 -10.03 -8.44 16.28
CA GLU A 74 -10.90 -8.43 15.10
C GLU A 74 -10.22 -9.01 13.85
N ASN A 75 -9.08 -9.68 14.01
CA ASN A 75 -8.25 -10.18 12.89
C ASN A 75 -7.86 -9.06 11.90
N GLN A 76 -7.45 -7.92 12.44
CA GLN A 76 -6.90 -6.82 11.65
C GLN A 76 -5.39 -6.69 11.88
N PHE A 77 -4.65 -6.44 10.80
CA PHE A 77 -3.23 -6.21 10.82
C PHE A 77 -2.89 -4.79 11.26
N THR A 78 -2.25 -4.64 12.41
CA THR A 78 -2.04 -3.34 13.08
C THR A 78 -0.65 -2.74 12.84
N ALA A 79 0.29 -3.49 12.25
CA ALA A 79 1.63 -2.97 11.96
C ALA A 79 1.64 -1.90 10.85
N ILE A 80 0.54 -1.79 10.10
CA ILE A 80 0.30 -0.72 9.13
C ILE A 80 -0.70 0.25 9.77
N PRO A 81 -0.29 1.49 10.12
CA PRO A 81 -1.07 2.37 11.01
C PRO A 81 -2.20 3.14 10.29
N PHE A 82 -2.59 2.71 9.09
CA PHE A 82 -3.66 3.33 8.31
C PHE A 82 -4.67 2.27 7.87
N GLN A 83 -5.96 2.61 7.98
CA GLN A 83 -7.11 1.76 7.66
C GLN A 83 -7.22 0.47 8.49
N PRO A 84 -8.44 -0.09 8.67
CA PRO A 84 -8.55 -1.48 9.09
C PRO A 84 -7.99 -2.35 7.97
N ASN A 85 -6.98 -3.14 8.31
CA ASN A 85 -6.27 -4.01 7.36
C ASN A 85 -6.70 -5.44 7.62
N GLN A 86 -7.45 -6.03 6.70
CA GLN A 86 -7.87 -7.42 6.89
C GLN A 86 -6.68 -8.34 6.69
N ILE A 87 -6.49 -9.25 7.65
CA ILE A 87 -5.52 -10.34 7.53
C ILE A 87 -6.26 -11.67 7.47
N SER A 88 -5.81 -12.55 6.58
CA SER A 88 -6.41 -13.87 6.39
C SER A 88 -5.33 -14.89 6.04
N ARG A 89 -5.54 -16.14 6.45
CA ARG A 89 -4.70 -17.27 6.07
C ARG A 89 -5.31 -17.96 4.84
N ASN A 90 -4.47 -18.43 3.93
CA ASN A 90 -4.82 -19.40 2.91
C ASN A 90 -3.83 -20.57 2.90
N ASN A 91 -4.00 -21.53 1.98
CA ASN A 91 -3.16 -22.72 1.90
C ASN A 91 -1.69 -22.41 1.55
N GLU A 92 -1.42 -21.25 0.95
CA GLU A 92 -0.07 -20.87 0.53
C GLU A 92 0.61 -19.94 1.54
N GLY A 93 -0.14 -19.28 2.43
CA GLY A 93 0.43 -18.22 3.25
C GLY A 93 -0.59 -17.33 3.94
N VAL A 94 -0.19 -16.08 4.13
CA VAL A 94 -0.97 -15.04 4.79
C VAL A 94 -1.17 -13.87 3.84
N VAL A 95 -2.41 -13.42 3.71
CA VAL A 95 -2.81 -12.30 2.86
C VAL A 95 -3.28 -11.15 3.75
N ILE A 96 -2.73 -9.97 3.51
CA ILE A 96 -3.11 -8.71 4.16
C ILE A 96 -3.62 -7.77 3.08
N LYS A 97 -4.79 -7.16 3.28
CA LYS A 97 -5.40 -6.26 2.29
C LYS A 97 -6.07 -5.05 2.93
N SER A 98 -6.05 -3.93 2.22
CA SER A 98 -6.93 -2.80 2.53
C SER A 98 -8.40 -3.21 2.38
N THR A 99 -9.27 -2.64 3.21
CA THR A 99 -10.71 -2.96 3.24
C THR A 99 -11.53 -2.29 2.15
N ARG A 100 -11.06 -1.13 1.61
CA ARG A 100 -11.87 -0.32 0.69
C ARG A 100 -11.96 -0.88 -0.72
N LYS A 101 -10.81 -1.11 -1.36
CA LYS A 101 -10.74 -1.59 -2.74
C LYS A 101 -9.74 -2.73 -2.86
N SER A 102 -10.13 -3.80 -3.55
CA SER A 102 -9.23 -4.92 -3.83
C SER A 102 -8.21 -4.53 -4.89
N VAL A 103 -6.94 -4.85 -4.65
CA VAL A 103 -5.86 -4.70 -5.62
C VAL A 103 -5.37 -6.08 -6.02
N SER A 104 -5.38 -6.36 -7.31
CA SER A 104 -4.90 -7.65 -7.82
C SER A 104 -3.38 -7.72 -7.77
N LEU A 105 -2.83 -8.78 -7.19
CA LEU A 105 -1.42 -9.12 -7.32
C LEU A 105 -1.10 -9.54 -8.76
N SER A 106 0.12 -9.26 -9.23
CA SER A 106 0.59 -9.78 -10.51
C SER A 106 0.77 -11.30 -10.41
N PRO A 107 0.09 -12.10 -11.26
CA PRO A 107 0.17 -13.56 -11.20
C PRO A 107 1.50 -14.12 -11.75
N GLN A 108 2.24 -13.33 -12.55
CA GLN A 108 3.39 -13.83 -13.32
C GLN A 108 4.70 -13.87 -12.54
N LEU A 109 4.84 -13.07 -11.47
CA LEU A 109 6.10 -12.96 -10.73
C LEU A 109 6.12 -13.96 -9.58
N GLN A 110 7.06 -14.91 -9.58
CA GLN A 110 7.26 -15.91 -8.52
C GLN A 110 8.38 -15.53 -7.53
N GLU A 111 8.65 -14.25 -7.39
CA GLU A 111 9.79 -13.71 -6.63
C GLU A 111 9.30 -12.68 -5.59
N ASN A 112 10.21 -12.19 -4.74
CA ASN A 112 9.92 -11.09 -3.83
C ASN A 112 9.68 -9.83 -4.66
N TYR A 113 8.53 -9.18 -4.50
CA TYR A 113 8.29 -7.92 -5.21
C TYR A 113 7.39 -6.93 -4.47
N ILE A 114 7.59 -5.67 -4.81
CA ILE A 114 6.71 -4.54 -4.47
C ILE A 114 6.39 -3.82 -5.76
N VAL A 115 5.11 -3.74 -6.11
CA VAL A 115 4.60 -2.90 -7.19
C VAL A 115 3.88 -1.71 -6.60
N ILE A 116 4.33 -0.52 -6.96
CA ILE A 116 3.63 0.73 -6.68
C ILE A 116 3.19 1.29 -8.02
N ARG A 117 1.88 1.30 -8.27
CA ARG A 117 1.34 1.95 -9.47
C ARG A 117 1.30 3.45 -9.22
N ASN A 118 1.82 4.20 -10.17
CA ASN A 118 1.89 5.63 -10.07
C ASN A 118 0.52 6.22 -10.33
N SER A 119 -0.06 6.85 -9.32
CA SER A 119 -1.12 7.83 -9.51
C SER A 119 -0.55 9.23 -9.26
N ALA A 120 -1.19 10.25 -9.83
CA ALA A 120 -0.77 11.65 -9.67
C ALA A 120 -0.50 12.06 -8.21
N LEU A 121 -1.09 11.31 -7.28
CA LEU A 121 -1.03 11.48 -5.85
C LEU A 121 0.35 11.13 -5.25
N LEU A 122 1.06 10.12 -5.78
CA LEU A 122 2.34 9.67 -5.22
C LEU A 122 3.36 10.80 -5.20
N TYR A 123 3.64 11.41 -6.35
CA TYR A 123 4.64 12.48 -6.44
C TYR A 123 4.13 13.83 -5.92
N SER A 124 2.81 14.08 -5.93
CA SER A 124 2.26 15.29 -5.28
C SER A 124 2.53 15.32 -3.78
N SER A 125 2.69 14.15 -3.15
CA SER A 125 3.00 14.01 -1.72
C SER A 125 4.48 14.24 -1.40
N LEU A 126 5.37 14.11 -2.40
CA LEU A 126 6.82 14.28 -2.27
C LEU A 126 7.18 15.76 -2.31
N LYS A 127 6.98 16.45 -1.18
CA LYS A 127 7.27 17.90 -1.03
C LYS A 127 8.73 18.27 -1.29
N MET A 128 9.66 17.33 -1.12
CA MET A 128 11.09 17.53 -1.32
C MET A 128 11.51 17.64 -2.80
N LEU A 129 10.66 17.22 -3.73
CA LEU A 129 10.98 17.26 -5.15
C LEU A 129 10.69 18.63 -5.78
N SER A 130 11.62 19.09 -6.61
CA SER A 130 11.44 20.24 -7.50
C SER A 130 10.31 20.00 -8.50
N ILE A 131 9.86 21.09 -9.15
CA ILE A 131 8.82 21.03 -10.19
C ILE A 131 9.25 20.10 -11.33
N THR A 132 10.52 20.17 -11.73
CA THR A 132 11.08 19.35 -12.81
C THR A 132 11.10 17.86 -12.44
N GLU A 133 11.54 17.52 -11.23
CA GLU A 133 11.56 16.12 -10.77
C GLU A 133 10.14 15.55 -10.63
N LYS A 134 9.19 16.35 -10.12
CA LYS A 134 7.77 15.96 -10.07
C LYS A 134 7.21 15.67 -11.46
N ARG A 135 7.60 16.47 -12.46
CA ARG A 135 7.19 16.25 -13.86
C ARG A 135 7.74 14.94 -14.42
N ILE A 136 9.03 14.66 -14.24
CA ILE A 136 9.66 13.42 -14.70
C ILE A 136 8.98 12.20 -14.06
N ILE A 137 8.74 12.24 -12.75
CA ILE A 137 8.09 11.11 -12.05
C ILE A 137 6.62 10.99 -12.43
N SER A 138 5.95 12.08 -12.84
CA SER A 138 4.55 12.02 -13.29
C SER A 138 4.33 11.17 -14.54
N ASP A 139 5.36 10.99 -15.36
CA ASP A 139 5.34 10.17 -16.57
C ASP A 139 5.61 8.69 -16.30
N ILE A 140 5.89 8.30 -15.05
CA ILE A 140 6.02 6.88 -14.67
C ILE A 140 4.62 6.26 -14.57
N ASP A 141 4.41 5.05 -15.10
CA ASP A 141 3.21 4.23 -14.96
C ASP A 141 3.27 3.42 -13.66
N TYR A 142 4.38 2.70 -13.43
CA TYR A 142 4.63 2.01 -12.18
C TYR A 142 6.12 1.86 -11.89
N VAL A 143 6.42 1.66 -10.60
CA VAL A 143 7.72 1.19 -10.14
C VAL A 143 7.53 -0.21 -9.55
N LEU A 144 8.32 -1.15 -10.05
CA LEU A 144 8.37 -2.53 -9.59
C LEU A 144 9.76 -2.78 -9.04
N TYR A 145 9.83 -2.98 -7.73
CA TYR A 145 11.02 -3.47 -7.05
C TYR A 145 10.90 -4.98 -6.93
N GLY A 146 11.96 -5.70 -7.32
CA GLY A 146 12.02 -7.14 -7.21
C GLY A 146 13.36 -7.61 -6.65
N ASN A 147 13.32 -8.76 -6.01
CA ASN A 147 14.52 -9.44 -5.56
C ASN A 147 14.40 -10.95 -5.73
N LYS A 148 15.54 -11.56 -6.09
CA LYS A 148 15.77 -12.99 -6.06
C LYS A 148 17.09 -13.26 -5.37
N SER A 149 17.05 -13.85 -4.18
CA SER A 149 18.26 -14.11 -3.39
C SER A 149 19.07 -12.82 -3.14
N GLN A 150 20.27 -12.69 -3.69
CA GLN A 150 21.11 -11.50 -3.55
C GLN A 150 20.95 -10.51 -4.72
N ASP A 151 20.19 -10.87 -5.75
CA ASP A 151 20.00 -10.05 -6.94
C ASP A 151 18.80 -9.13 -6.76
N TYR A 152 19.04 -7.83 -6.81
CA TYR A 152 18.01 -6.80 -6.68
C TYR A 152 17.83 -6.06 -7.99
N TRP A 153 16.60 -5.76 -8.35
CA TRP A 153 16.30 -5.03 -9.56
C TRP A 153 15.11 -4.08 -9.38
N ILE A 154 15.16 -3.00 -10.15
CA ILE A 154 14.10 -2.01 -10.22
C ILE A 154 13.67 -1.92 -11.68
N LYS A 155 12.37 -2.08 -11.94
CA LYS A 155 11.76 -1.82 -13.24
C LYS A 155 10.85 -0.61 -13.12
N ILE A 156 11.18 0.42 -13.87
CA ILE A 156 10.35 1.61 -14.03
C ILE A 156 9.69 1.51 -15.40
N LYS A 157 8.36 1.52 -15.44
CA LYS A 157 7.63 1.61 -16.70
C LYS A 157 7.11 3.04 -16.84
N ALA A 158 7.36 3.68 -17.97
CA ALA A 158 6.76 4.97 -18.30
C ALA A 158 5.33 4.79 -18.86
N LYS A 159 4.47 5.79 -18.68
CA LYS A 159 3.14 5.86 -19.29
C LYS A 159 3.27 5.93 -20.81
N ASN A 160 2.30 5.35 -21.50
CA ASN A 160 2.17 5.55 -22.94
C ASN A 160 1.69 7.00 -23.17
N GLY A 161 2.61 7.89 -23.50
CA GLY A 161 2.36 9.25 -23.98
C GLY A 161 3.12 9.51 -25.27
N GLU A 162 3.06 10.74 -25.78
CA GLU A 162 4.03 11.20 -26.78
C GLU A 162 5.40 11.28 -26.09
N LEU A 163 6.18 10.19 -26.16
CA LEU A 163 7.54 10.14 -25.63
C LEU A 163 8.32 11.38 -26.12
N PRO A 164 9.12 12.04 -25.27
CA PRO A 164 10.12 12.99 -25.74
C PRO A 164 10.98 12.32 -26.81
N LEU A 165 11.36 13.04 -27.88
CA LEU A 165 12.14 12.51 -29.01
C LEU A 165 13.32 11.62 -28.59
N ILE A 166 13.98 11.97 -27.49
CA ILE A 166 15.13 11.26 -26.91
C ILE A 166 14.83 9.85 -26.36
N LEU A 167 13.55 9.50 -26.18
CA LEU A 167 13.11 8.19 -25.68
C LEU A 167 12.29 7.41 -26.72
N ARG A 168 12.19 7.90 -27.97
CA ARG A 168 11.50 7.25 -29.10
C ARG A 168 12.45 6.32 -29.89
N TRP A 169 13.35 5.58 -29.26
CA TRP A 169 14.35 4.73 -29.94
C TRP A 169 14.32 3.32 -29.37
#